data_AF-A0A9P8ZXU2-F1
#
_entry.id   AF-A0A9P8ZXU2-F1
#
_cell.length_a   1.000
_cell.length_b   1.000
_cell.length_c   1.000
_cell.angle_alpha   90.00
_cell.angle_beta   90.00
_cell.angle_gamma   90.00
#
_symmetry.space_group_name_H-M   'P 1'
#
loop_
_entity.id
_entity.type
_entity.pdbx_description
1 polymer ?
#
loop_
_entity_poly.entity_id
_entity_poly.type
_entity_poly.pdbx_seq_one_letter_code
_entity_poly.pdbx_strand_id
1 'polypeptide(L)'
;MEATRIIDNVQYGAPIETTWSSHVTISHIICTVYASPFTFYGVLARNPDRILDQGQTNDELLWVYDNGARVSVWQETCQRPVATGDMMDYEMEDIVGHHEYENGRLFYAVKWTGRDCPTWEPEEDLVAHNALLLCYWTTMLRQNQHHLSTKL
;
A
#
# COMPACT_ATOMS: atom_id res chain seq x y z
N MET A 1 34.00 17.61 3.62
CA MET A 1 33.11 16.43 3.62
C MET A 1 31.69 16.95 3.79
N GLU A 2 31.01 17.18 2.67
CA GLU A 2 29.59 17.53 2.68
C GLU A 2 28.80 16.27 3.01
N ALA A 3 28.02 16.32 4.09
CA ALA A 3 27.00 15.31 4.34
C ALA A 3 25.95 15.49 3.24
N THR A 4 25.97 14.62 2.24
CA THR A 4 24.90 14.52 1.25
C THR A 4 23.60 14.34 2.03
N ARG A 5 22.72 15.35 2.04
CA ARG A 5 21.38 15.21 2.58
C ARG A 5 20.74 14.03 1.85
N ILE A 6 20.46 12.95 2.56
CA ILE A 6 19.62 11.87 2.06
C ILE A 6 18.25 12.54 1.87
N ILE A 7 17.93 12.90 0.63
CA ILE A 7 16.59 13.34 0.28
C ILE A 7 15.76 12.07 0.28
N ASP A 8 14.81 11.98 1.21
CA ASP A 8 13.81 10.93 1.15
C ASP A 8 12.93 11.22 -0.06
N ASN A 9 13.12 10.45 -1.13
CA ASN A 9 12.36 10.63 -2.36
C ASN A 9 10.88 10.28 -2.15
N VAL A 10 10.56 9.44 -1.16
CA VAL A 10 9.21 8.98 -0.88
C VAL A 10 8.62 9.82 0.26
N GLN A 11 7.93 10.90 -0.12
CA GLN A 11 7.30 11.81 0.83
C GLN A 11 6.02 12.42 0.26
N TYR A 12 5.22 13.05 1.12
CA TYR A 12 4.03 13.81 0.71
C TYR A 12 4.35 14.80 -0.42
N GLY A 13 3.52 14.80 -1.47
CA GLY A 13 3.67 15.65 -2.65
C GLY A 13 4.73 15.19 -3.65
N ALA A 14 5.49 14.13 -3.36
CA ALA A 14 6.48 13.62 -4.31
C ALA A 14 5.80 13.12 -5.60
N PRO A 15 6.34 13.43 -6.78
CA PRO A 15 5.81 12.94 -8.05
C PRO A 15 6.06 11.43 -8.19
N ILE A 16 5.06 10.71 -8.71
CA ILE A 16 5.15 9.28 -9.00
C ILE A 16 5.29 9.13 -10.51
N GLU A 17 6.34 8.44 -10.95
CA GLU A 17 6.49 8.05 -12.34
C GLU A 17 5.48 6.95 -12.67
N THR A 18 4.51 7.28 -13.54
CA THR A 18 3.50 6.37 -14.06
C THR A 18 3.47 6.44 -15.58
N THR A 19 2.84 5.44 -16.22
CA THR A 19 2.65 5.43 -17.68
C THR A 19 1.39 6.16 -18.15
N TRP A 20 0.48 6.51 -17.23
CA TRP A 20 -0.84 7.07 -17.55
C TRP A 20 -0.99 8.56 -17.21
N SER A 21 -0.20 9.12 -16.30
CA SER A 21 -0.21 10.55 -16.00
C SER A 21 1.13 11.01 -15.42
N SER A 22 1.55 12.23 -15.79
CA SER A 22 2.73 12.91 -15.24
C SER A 22 2.43 13.73 -13.99
N HIS A 23 1.17 13.80 -13.56
CA HIS A 23 0.73 14.64 -12.43
C HIS A 23 0.35 13.83 -11.18
N VAL A 24 0.61 12.53 -11.19
CA VAL A 24 0.35 11.66 -10.04
C VAL A 24 1.33 11.99 -8.91
N THR A 25 0.82 12.21 -7.70
CA THR A 25 1.62 12.57 -6.52
C THR A 25 1.25 11.76 -5.29
N ILE A 26 2.20 11.55 -4.39
CA ILE A 26 1.93 10.89 -3.10
C ILE A 26 1.10 11.84 -2.22
N SER A 27 -0.05 11.38 -1.75
CA SER A 27 -0.89 12.09 -0.78
C SER A 27 -0.78 11.52 0.64
N HIS A 28 -0.52 10.22 0.77
CA HIS A 28 -0.26 9.60 2.07
C HIS A 28 0.62 8.35 1.92
N ILE A 29 1.52 8.11 2.86
CA ILE A 29 2.27 6.85 2.96
C ILE A 29 1.58 6.03 4.05
N ILE A 30 1.01 4.90 3.67
CA ILE A 30 0.20 4.04 4.55
C ILE A 30 1.08 3.01 5.25
N CYS A 31 1.97 2.36 4.51
CA CYS A 31 2.88 1.36 5.05
C CYS A 31 4.18 1.27 4.22
N THR A 32 5.21 0.67 4.83
CA THR A 32 6.51 0.41 4.21
C THR A 32 6.85 -1.06 4.40
N VAL A 33 7.25 -1.72 3.31
CA VAL A 33 7.57 -3.15 3.29
C VAL A 33 8.95 -3.34 2.71
N TYR A 34 9.82 -4.00 3.47
CA TYR A 34 11.16 -4.36 3.03
C TYR A 34 11.12 -5.74 2.39
N ALA A 35 11.42 -5.80 1.09
CA ALA A 35 11.51 -7.04 0.33
C ALA A 35 12.77 -6.98 -0.53
N SER A 36 13.91 -7.37 0.06
CA SER A 36 15.24 -7.22 -0.55
C SER A 36 15.26 -7.73 -1.99
N PRO A 37 15.78 -6.93 -2.96
CA PRO A 37 16.54 -5.69 -2.77
C PRO A 37 15.67 -4.42 -2.67
N PHE A 38 14.35 -4.54 -2.74
CA PHE A 38 13.44 -3.41 -2.83
C PHE A 38 12.87 -3.01 -1.46
N THR A 39 12.51 -1.73 -1.37
CA THR A 39 11.61 -1.22 -0.33
C THR A 39 10.37 -0.70 -1.03
N PHE A 40 9.23 -1.28 -0.70
CA PHE A 40 7.93 -0.93 -1.25
C PHE A 40 7.18 -0.02 -0.28
N TYR A 41 6.49 0.96 -0.82
CA TYR A 41 5.66 1.89 -0.08
C TYR A 41 4.23 1.78 -0.59
N GLY A 42 3.33 1.38 0.32
CA GLY A 42 1.90 1.41 0.07
C GLY A 42 1.45 2.85 0.26
N VAL A 43 0.96 3.48 -0.80
CA VAL A 43 0.63 4.91 -0.80
C VAL A 43 -0.79 5.15 -1.28
N LEU A 44 -1.39 6.20 -0.74
CA LEU A 44 -2.52 6.87 -1.38
C LEU A 44 -1.95 7.95 -2.30
N ALA A 45 -2.24 7.84 -3.60
CA ALA A 45 -1.72 8.72 -4.63
C ALA A 45 -2.85 9.54 -5.26
N ARG A 46 -2.63 10.83 -5.48
CA ARG A 46 -3.59 11.72 -6.14
C ARG A 46 -3.27 11.84 -7.60
N ASN A 47 -4.26 11.56 -8.45
CA ASN A 47 -4.19 11.79 -9.88
C ASN A 47 -5.19 12.90 -10.30
N PRO A 48 -4.72 14.14 -10.52
CA PRO A 48 -5.61 15.24 -10.91
C PRO A 48 -6.12 15.14 -12.36
N ASP A 49 -5.49 14.33 -13.21
CA ASP A 49 -5.92 14.14 -14.61
C ASP A 49 -7.10 13.16 -14.71
N ARG A 50 -7.45 12.46 -13.62
CA ARG A 50 -8.53 11.49 -13.60
C ARG A 50 -9.88 12.21 -13.62
N ILE A 51 -10.70 11.89 -14.62
CA ILE A 51 -12.08 12.35 -14.68
C ILE A 51 -12.90 11.43 -13.77
N LEU A 52 -13.51 12.01 -12.75
CA LEU A 52 -14.34 11.29 -11.80
C LEU A 52 -15.81 11.55 -12.05
N ASP A 53 -16.62 10.50 -11.81
CA ASP A 53 -18.04 10.67 -11.58
C ASP A 53 -18.27 11.33 -10.22
N GLN A 54 -19.45 11.94 -10.03
CA GLN A 54 -19.80 12.62 -8.78
C GLN A 54 -19.62 11.71 -7.57
N GLY A 55 -18.78 12.11 -6.62
CA GLY A 55 -18.57 11.43 -5.33
C GLY A 55 -17.41 10.43 -5.27
N GLN A 56 -16.60 10.28 -6.32
CA GLN A 56 -15.33 9.57 -6.21
C GLN A 56 -14.21 10.52 -5.74
N THR A 57 -13.17 9.97 -5.13
CA THR A 57 -11.94 10.71 -4.81
C THR A 57 -10.93 10.54 -5.95
N ASN A 58 -10.04 11.52 -6.13
CA ASN A 58 -8.94 11.44 -7.12
C ASN A 58 -7.78 10.57 -6.62
N ASP A 59 -8.01 9.87 -5.50
CA ASP A 59 -6.97 9.26 -4.71
C ASP A 59 -7.03 7.72 -4.92
N GLU A 60 -5.93 7.14 -5.40
CA GLU A 60 -5.80 5.72 -5.73
C GLU A 60 -4.71 5.06 -4.88
N LEU A 61 -4.95 3.81 -4.48
CA LEU A 61 -3.97 3.00 -3.78
C LEU A 61 -2.94 2.46 -4.77
N LEU A 62 -1.66 2.77 -4.55
CA LEU A 62 -0.55 2.30 -5.35
C LEU A 62 0.52 1.65 -4.47
N TRP A 63 1.31 0.77 -5.07
CA TRP A 63 2.62 0.41 -4.56
C TRP A 63 3.68 1.15 -5.37
N VAL A 64 4.56 1.84 -4.67
CA VAL A 64 5.69 2.55 -5.28
C VAL A 64 6.99 2.12 -4.64
N TYR A 65 8.09 2.37 -5.33
CA TYR A 65 9.43 2.15 -4.83
C TYR A 65 10.34 3.28 -5.29
N ASP A 66 11.43 3.51 -4.54
CA ASP A 66 12.50 4.40 -4.96
C ASP A 66 13.52 3.60 -5.77
N ASN A 67 13.77 4.02 -7.01
CA ASN A 67 14.77 3.42 -7.89
C ASN A 67 16.16 4.10 -7.79
N GLY A 68 16.32 5.04 -6.85
CA GLY A 68 17.52 5.84 -6.64
C GLY A 68 17.54 7.16 -7.42
N ALA A 69 16.68 7.31 -8.42
CA ALA A 69 16.52 8.54 -9.18
C ALA A 69 15.13 9.17 -8.98
N ARG A 70 14.08 8.36 -8.92
CA ARG A 70 12.67 8.76 -8.83
C ARG A 70 11.87 7.73 -8.05
N VAL A 71 10.71 8.18 -7.57
CA VAL A 71 9.65 7.28 -7.12
C VAL A 71 8.88 6.80 -8.33
N SER A 72 8.83 5.48 -8.55
CA SER A 72 8.13 4.88 -9.66
C SER A 72 7.05 3.91 -9.16
N VAL A 73 5.95 3.82 -9.91
CA VAL A 73 4.91 2.84 -9.61
C VAL A 73 5.42 1.42 -9.91
N TRP A 74 5.10 0.47 -9.03
CA TRP A 74 5.34 -0.94 -9.30
C TRP A 74 4.27 -1.47 -10.25
N GLN A 75 4.67 -1.73 -11.49
CA GLN A 75 3.73 -2.07 -12.58
C GLN A 75 3.18 -3.50 -12.50
N GLU A 76 3.83 -4.39 -11.74
CA GLU A 76 3.36 -5.78 -11.59
C GLU A 76 2.23 -5.93 -10.56
N THR A 77 1.77 -4.83 -9.93
CA THR A 77 0.61 -4.83 -9.04
C THR A 77 -0.69 -5.27 -9.72
N CYS A 78 -0.74 -5.24 -11.05
CA CYS A 78 -1.88 -5.77 -11.83
C CYS A 78 -1.94 -7.30 -11.89
N GLN A 79 -0.93 -8.03 -11.42
CA GLN A 79 -0.98 -9.49 -11.35
C GLN A 79 -1.51 -9.93 -9.98
N ARG A 80 -2.78 -9.60 -9.72
CA ARG A 80 -3.58 -10.37 -8.75
C ARG A 80 -3.36 -11.84 -9.10
N PRO A 81 -3.07 -12.72 -8.14
CA PRO A 81 -3.15 -14.14 -8.41
C PRO A 81 -4.57 -14.45 -8.92
N VAL A 82 -4.71 -14.65 -10.22
CA VAL A 82 -6.00 -15.04 -10.81
C VAL A 82 -6.29 -16.39 -10.20
N ALA A 83 -7.41 -16.50 -9.48
CA ALA A 83 -7.93 -17.75 -8.95
C ALA A 83 -8.26 -18.69 -10.13
N THR A 84 -7.23 -19.29 -10.70
CA THR A 84 -7.31 -20.23 -11.81
C THR A 84 -7.43 -21.62 -11.19
N GLY A 85 -8.64 -21.97 -10.76
CA GLY A 85 -9.03 -23.36 -10.42
C GLY A 85 -8.43 -23.96 -9.15
N ASP A 86 -7.19 -23.65 -8.81
CA ASP A 86 -6.49 -24.10 -7.61
C ASP A 86 -6.24 -22.89 -6.70
N MET A 87 -7.17 -22.62 -5.78
CA MET A 87 -6.99 -21.65 -4.69
C MET A 87 -5.86 -22.03 -3.71
N MET A 88 -5.12 -23.12 -3.95
CA MET A 88 -4.14 -23.68 -3.03
C MET A 88 -2.75 -23.04 -3.10
N ASP A 89 -2.42 -22.25 -4.12
CA ASP A 89 -1.03 -21.85 -4.38
C ASP A 89 -0.61 -20.45 -3.88
N TYR A 90 -1.51 -19.67 -3.25
CA TYR A 90 -1.16 -18.34 -2.72
C TYR A 90 -1.45 -18.24 -1.23
N GLU A 91 -0.50 -18.74 -0.43
CA GLU A 91 -0.51 -18.58 1.02
C GLU A 91 -0.20 -17.12 1.40
N MET A 92 -1.13 -16.47 2.09
CA MET A 92 -0.92 -15.16 2.70
C MET A 92 0.15 -15.27 3.79
N GLU A 93 1.16 -14.40 3.72
CA GLU A 93 2.21 -14.31 4.74
C GLU A 93 1.76 -13.39 5.88
N ASP A 94 1.31 -12.17 5.53
CA ASP A 94 0.94 -11.16 6.52
C ASP A 94 0.01 -10.06 5.95
N ILE A 95 -0.62 -9.29 6.83
CA ILE A 95 -1.30 -8.03 6.52
C ILE A 95 -0.46 -6.88 7.11
N VAL A 96 0.08 -6.05 6.23
CA VAL A 96 1.09 -5.04 6.59
C VAL A 96 0.52 -3.61 6.65
N GLY A 97 -0.76 -3.44 6.35
CA GLY A 97 -1.43 -2.15 6.34
C GLY A 97 -2.89 -2.26 5.94
N HIS A 98 -3.64 -1.19 6.16
CA HIS A 98 -5.01 -1.04 5.66
C HIS A 98 -5.29 0.41 5.29
N HIS A 99 -6.26 0.62 4.42
CA HIS A 99 -6.82 1.92 4.11
C HIS A 99 -8.33 1.83 3.96
N GLU A 100 -9.04 2.70 4.68
CA GLU A 100 -10.47 2.88 4.57
C GLU A 100 -10.74 4.19 3.82
N TYR A 101 -11.44 4.09 2.69
CA TYR A 101 -11.93 5.25 1.96
C TYR A 101 -13.12 5.89 2.67
N GLU A 102 -13.39 7.17 2.40
CA GLU A 102 -14.53 7.91 3.00
C GLU A 102 -15.90 7.26 2.73
N ASN A 103 -16.01 6.45 1.67
CA ASN A 103 -17.22 5.69 1.35
C ASN A 103 -17.33 4.35 2.10
N GLY A 104 -16.43 4.07 3.05
CA GLY A 104 -16.39 2.85 3.85
C GLY A 104 -15.75 1.65 3.16
N ARG A 105 -15.21 1.80 1.95
CA ARG A 105 -14.48 0.70 1.29
C ARG A 105 -13.14 0.49 1.97
N LEU A 106 -12.91 -0.74 2.43
CA LEU A 106 -11.71 -1.13 3.15
C LEU A 106 -10.81 -2.00 2.28
N PHE A 107 -9.54 -1.62 2.23
CA PHE A 107 -8.49 -2.36 1.53
C PHE A 107 -7.38 -2.72 2.50
N TYR A 108 -6.80 -3.91 2.30
CA TYR A 108 -5.67 -4.41 3.07
C TYR A 108 -4.44 -4.56 2.18
N ALA A 109 -3.29 -4.18 2.71
CA ALA A 109 -2.00 -4.46 2.11
C ALA A 109 -1.60 -5.90 2.47
N VAL A 110 -1.68 -6.82 1.52
CA VAL A 110 -1.43 -8.25 1.73
C VAL A 110 -0.06 -8.62 1.22
N LYS A 111 0.79 -9.14 2.12
CA LYS A 111 2.06 -9.76 1.77
C LYS A 111 1.81 -11.24 1.47
N TRP A 112 2.26 -11.67 0.30
CA TRP A 112 2.09 -13.04 -0.18
C TRP A 112 3.39 -13.81 -0.07
N THR A 113 3.27 -15.10 0.26
CA THR A 113 4.40 -16.03 0.25
C THR A 113 4.98 -16.11 -1.17
N GLY A 114 6.30 -15.95 -1.29
CA GLY A 114 7.01 -16.11 -2.56
C GLY A 114 6.88 -14.95 -3.56
N ARG A 115 6.27 -13.82 -3.18
CA ARG A 115 6.22 -12.59 -4.01
C ARG A 115 6.90 -11.44 -3.30
N ASP A 116 7.65 -10.62 -4.03
CA ASP A 116 8.36 -9.48 -3.43
C ASP A 116 7.41 -8.34 -3.03
N CYS A 117 6.61 -7.86 -3.99
CA CYS A 117 5.67 -6.77 -3.77
C CYS A 117 4.35 -7.28 -3.16
N PRO A 118 3.84 -6.64 -2.09
CA PRO A 118 2.48 -6.86 -1.62
C PRO A 118 1.43 -6.33 -2.62
N THR A 119 0.16 -6.67 -2.40
CA THR A 119 -0.98 -6.13 -3.17
C THR A 119 -2.00 -5.46 -2.26
N TRP A 120 -2.81 -4.57 -2.83
CA TRP A 120 -3.99 -4.02 -2.15
C TRP A 120 -5.19 -4.90 -2.48
N GLU A 121 -5.73 -5.61 -1.49
CA GLU A 121 -6.90 -6.48 -1.65
C GLU A 121 -8.10 -5.86 -0.93
N PRO A 122 -9.29 -5.84 -1.56
CA PRO A 122 -10.49 -5.39 -0.87
C PRO A 122 -10.92 -6.40 0.19
N GLU A 123 -11.60 -5.94 1.24
CA GLU A 123 -12.03 -6.79 2.36
C GLU A 123 -12.86 -8.02 1.90
N GLU A 124 -13.75 -7.83 0.92
CA GLU A 124 -14.59 -8.90 0.39
C GLU A 124 -13.80 -10.07 -0.22
N ASP A 125 -12.57 -9.84 -0.68
CA ASP A 125 -11.70 -10.87 -1.26
C ASP A 125 -10.94 -11.68 -0.19
N LEU A 126 -10.92 -11.20 1.06
CA LEU A 126 -10.16 -11.80 2.17
C LEU A 126 -11.04 -12.54 3.18
N VAL A 127 -12.33 -12.70 2.92
CA VAL A 127 -13.30 -13.32 3.85
C VAL A 127 -12.87 -14.73 4.30
N ALA A 128 -12.22 -15.50 3.42
CA ALA A 128 -11.70 -16.84 3.75
C ALA A 128 -10.50 -16.82 4.72
N HIS A 129 -9.86 -15.67 4.94
CA HIS A 129 -8.64 -15.48 5.73
C HIS A 129 -8.91 -14.75 7.06
N ASN A 130 -10.10 -14.93 7.64
CA ASN A 130 -10.57 -14.23 8.85
C ASN A 130 -9.59 -14.31 10.04
N ALA A 131 -8.87 -15.42 10.20
CA ALA A 131 -7.87 -15.56 11.27
C ALA A 131 -6.75 -14.50 11.18
N LEU A 132 -6.23 -14.24 9.97
CA LEU A 132 -5.20 -13.23 9.74
C LEU A 132 -5.74 -11.81 9.96
N LEU A 133 -6.96 -11.54 9.48
CA LEU A 133 -7.64 -10.26 9.71
C LEU A 133 -7.79 -9.98 11.23
N LEU A 134 -8.23 -10.97 12.01
CA LEU A 134 -8.37 -10.84 13.46
C LEU A 134 -7.02 -10.60 14.16
N CYS A 135 -5.96 -11.31 13.76
CA CYS A 135 -4.61 -11.10 14.28
C CYS A 135 -4.12 -9.69 13.99
N TYR A 136 -4.33 -9.19 12.77
CA TYR A 136 -3.99 -7.85 12.36
C TYR A 136 -4.67 -6.79 13.24
N TRP A 137 -6.00 -6.82 13.33
CA TRP A 137 -6.76 -5.83 14.11
C TRP A 137 -6.46 -5.91 15.61
N THR A 138 -6.26 -7.10 16.16
CA THR A 138 -5.85 -7.27 17.56
C THR A 138 -4.52 -6.60 17.83
N THR A 139 -3.57 -6.72 16.89
CA THR A 139 -2.25 -6.08 17.00
C THR A 139 -2.36 -4.56 16.89
N MET A 140 -3.12 -4.05 15.92
CA MET A 140 -3.34 -2.61 15.74
C MET A 140 -3.99 -1.95 16.97
N LEU A 141 -5.01 -2.59 17.54
CA LEU A 141 -5.68 -2.08 18.75
C LEU A 141 -4.72 -1.96 19.94
N ARG A 142 -3.83 -2.94 20.12
CA ARG A 142 -2.80 -2.89 21.17
C ARG A 142 -1.83 -1.73 20.97
N GLN A 143 -1.35 -1.53 19.75
CA GLN A 143 -0.44 -0.43 19.42
C GLN A 143 -1.07 0.95 19.67
N ASN A 144 -2.33 1.13 19.27
CA ASN A 144 -3.06 2.38 19.49
C ASN A 144 -3.29 2.67 20.98
N GLN A 145 -3.56 1.66 21.81
CA GLN A 145 -3.68 1.81 23.25
C GLN A 145 -2.34 2.16 23.94
N HIS A 146 -1.25 1.55 23.49
CA HIS A 146 0.09 1.89 23.98
C HIS A 146 0.49 3.32 23.64
N HIS A 147 0.19 3.80 22.42
CA HIS A 147 0.50 5.17 22.02
C HIS A 147 -0.22 6.23 22.88
N LEU A 148 -1.48 5.98 23.23
CA LEU A 148 -2.27 6.87 24.09
C LEU A 148 -1.79 6.87 25.55
N SER A 149 -1.25 5.75 26.05
CA SER A 149 -0.79 5.63 27.43
C SER A 149 0.63 6.17 27.66
N THR A 150 1.47 6.26 26.62
CA THR A 150 2.80 6.92 26.70
C THR A 150 2.81 8.43 26.49
N LYS A 151 1.65 9.05 26.18
CA LYS A 151 1.50 10.50 25.98
C LYS A 151 0.92 11.25 27.20
N LEU A 152 0.72 10.55 28.32
CA LEU A 152 0.31 11.08 29.63
C LEU A 152 1.52 11.12 30.56
#